data_AF-A0A7C5WY18-F1
#
_entry.id   AF-A0A7C5WY18-F1
#
_cell.length_a   1.000
_cell.length_b   1.000
_cell.length_c   1.000
_cell.angle_alpha   90.00
_cell.angle_beta   90.00
_cell.angle_gamma   90.00
#
_symmetry.space_group_name_H-M   'P 1'
#
loop_
_entity.id
_entity.type
_entity.pdbx_description
1 polymer ?
#
loop_
_entity_poly.entity_id
_entity_poly.type
_entity_poly.pdbx_seq_one_letter_code
_entity_poly.pdbx_strand_id
1 'polypeptide(L)'
;MEITMNEIAINSEQDIAGYDQYDEAAQQHEPMIRLITFDLADERYGVEVSQVREILRINQVFPVPVAPDYVVGITNIRGSVVTIIDGRRRFNLAPAEYTDLARMVVLEANDEIAAVVVDSVSDVIDVPRSQVESNPKMNARDDSPYISGVVTDDKGLIILLKVETFITDDDTAGF
;
A
#
# COMPACT_ATOMS: atom_id res chain seq x y z
N MET A 1 -11.32 -70.68 -19.58
CA MET A 1 -10.39 -70.61 -18.45
C MET A 1 -9.00 -70.79 -19.03
N GLU A 2 -8.16 -69.78 -18.83
CA GLU A 2 -6.71 -69.70 -19.06
C GLU A 2 -6.17 -69.89 -20.50
N ILE A 3 -5.64 -68.79 -21.04
CA ILE A 3 -4.63 -68.79 -22.10
C ILE A 3 -3.27 -68.69 -21.39
N THR A 4 -2.39 -69.65 -21.63
CA THR A 4 -0.94 -69.54 -21.38
C THR A 4 -0.24 -69.33 -22.73
N MET A 5 0.60 -68.30 -22.81
CA MET A 5 1.66 -68.02 -23.80
C MET A 5 2.28 -66.68 -23.35
N ASN A 6 3.58 -66.40 -23.34
CA ASN A 6 4.79 -67.10 -23.74
C ASN A 6 5.98 -66.33 -23.12
N GLU A 7 7.11 -67.00 -22.90
CA GLU A 7 8.38 -66.40 -22.48
C GLU A 7 8.91 -65.38 -23.51
N ILE A 8 9.44 -64.25 -23.03
CA ILE A 8 10.51 -63.51 -23.72
C ILE A 8 11.64 -63.32 -22.72
N ALA A 9 12.80 -63.83 -23.11
CA ALA A 9 14.03 -63.83 -22.35
C ALA A 9 14.51 -62.42 -22.02
N ILE A 10 15.06 -62.36 -20.82
CA ILE A 10 15.76 -61.25 -20.19
C ILE A 10 17.07 -61.03 -20.97
N ASN A 11 17.32 -59.83 -21.46
CA ASN A 11 18.69 -59.35 -21.65
C ASN A 11 18.88 -58.16 -20.71
N SER A 12 19.75 -58.38 -19.74
CA SER A 12 20.15 -57.45 -18.70
C SER A 12 21.27 -56.53 -19.18
N GLU A 13 21.27 -55.34 -18.58
CA GLU A 13 22.40 -54.42 -18.40
C GLU A 13 22.89 -53.64 -19.63
N GLN A 14 22.42 -52.39 -19.76
CA GLN A 14 23.22 -51.21 -19.40
C GLN A 14 22.37 -49.92 -19.44
N ASP A 15 22.75 -48.98 -18.56
CA ASP A 15 22.34 -47.57 -18.48
C ASP A 15 21.19 -47.17 -17.52
N ILE A 16 21.52 -47.27 -16.23
CA ILE A 16 21.40 -46.20 -15.23
C ILE A 16 21.44 -44.76 -15.82
N ALA A 17 20.33 -44.02 -15.79
CA ALA A 17 20.31 -42.55 -15.67
C ALA A 17 18.89 -41.98 -15.38
N GLY A 18 18.71 -41.44 -14.16
CA GLY A 18 17.63 -40.52 -13.71
C GLY A 18 16.23 -41.13 -13.52
N TYR A 19 15.62 -41.29 -12.35
CA TYR A 19 15.70 -40.55 -11.08
C TYR A 19 15.74 -39.02 -11.20
N ASP A 20 15.33 -38.46 -12.34
CA ASP A 20 15.27 -37.01 -12.58
C ASP A 20 13.93 -36.59 -13.20
N GLN A 21 12.86 -36.81 -12.45
CA GLN A 21 11.78 -35.81 -12.42
C GLN A 21 11.58 -35.42 -10.96
N TYR A 22 12.63 -34.81 -10.41
CA TYR A 22 12.48 -33.91 -9.28
C TYR A 22 11.44 -32.87 -9.66
N ASP A 23 10.37 -32.86 -8.89
CA ASP A 23 9.55 -31.71 -8.56
C ASP A 23 9.59 -30.60 -9.61
N GLU A 24 8.54 -30.54 -10.43
CA GLU A 24 7.96 -29.24 -10.78
C GLU A 24 7.54 -28.57 -9.46
N ALA A 25 8.54 -28.07 -8.72
CA ALA A 25 8.33 -27.21 -7.58
C ALA A 25 7.57 -26.03 -8.13
N ALA A 26 6.26 -26.01 -7.84
CA ALA A 26 5.38 -24.91 -8.11
C ALA A 26 6.16 -23.63 -7.80
N GLN A 27 6.47 -22.85 -8.84
CA GLN A 27 6.97 -21.49 -8.66
C GLN A 27 5.81 -20.73 -8.01
N GLN A 28 5.76 -20.82 -6.68
CA GLN A 28 4.91 -20.00 -5.85
C GLN A 28 5.40 -18.58 -6.10
N HIS A 29 4.75 -17.89 -7.03
CA HIS A 29 4.99 -16.48 -7.26
C HIS A 29 4.63 -15.80 -5.95
N GLU A 30 5.65 -15.28 -5.27
CA GLU A 30 5.46 -14.54 -4.04
C GLU A 30 4.52 -13.36 -4.33
N PRO A 31 3.42 -13.20 -3.56
CA PRO A 31 2.46 -12.14 -3.83
C PRO A 31 3.13 -10.79 -3.66
N MET A 32 3.10 -9.98 -4.72
CA MET A 32 3.63 -8.61 -4.71
C MET A 32 2.50 -7.64 -4.34
N ILE A 33 2.84 -6.62 -3.56
CA ILE A 33 2.00 -5.44 -3.37
C ILE A 33 2.63 -4.26 -4.10
N ARG A 34 1.78 -3.43 -4.70
CA ARG A 34 2.22 -2.25 -5.43
C ARG A 34 1.85 -1.01 -4.64
N LEU A 35 2.85 -0.19 -4.32
CA LEU A 35 2.72 0.97 -3.45
C LEU A 35 2.98 2.26 -4.23
N ILE A 36 2.16 3.28 -3.98
CA ILE A 36 2.54 4.67 -4.25
C ILE A 36 3.23 5.20 -3.01
N THR A 37 4.41 5.78 -3.20
CA THR A 37 5.18 6.42 -2.14
C THR A 37 5.09 7.93 -2.25
N PHE A 38 5.10 8.59 -1.10
CA PHE A 38 5.07 10.04 -0.99
C PHE A 38 5.76 10.48 0.29
N ASP A 39 6.14 11.73 0.34
CA ASP A 39 6.88 12.31 1.46
C ASP A 39 5.96 13.23 2.29
N LEU A 40 6.12 13.15 3.62
CA LEU A 40 5.58 14.10 4.59
C LEU A 40 6.71 14.47 5.55
N ALA A 41 7.08 15.75 5.58
CA ALA A 41 8.28 16.23 6.25
C ALA A 41 9.53 15.44 5.82
N ASP A 42 10.23 14.82 6.75
CA ASP A 42 11.46 14.08 6.51
C ASP A 42 11.23 12.56 6.38
N GLU A 43 9.97 12.14 6.19
CA GLU A 43 9.55 10.74 6.27
C GLU A 43 8.82 10.30 4.99
N ARG A 44 9.03 9.04 4.62
CA ARG A 44 8.39 8.42 3.46
C ARG A 44 7.26 7.50 3.88
N TYR A 45 6.13 7.67 3.21
CA TYR A 45 4.93 6.91 3.42
C TYR A 45 4.54 6.14 2.16
N GLY A 46 3.76 5.08 2.33
CA GLY A 46 3.29 4.22 1.27
C GLY A 46 1.81 3.89 1.42
N VAL A 47 1.11 3.81 0.29
CA VAL A 47 -0.27 3.31 0.21
C VAL A 47 -0.40 2.36 -0.96
N GLU A 48 -1.22 1.33 -0.84
CA GLU A 48 -1.47 0.42 -1.96
C GLU A 48 -2.11 1.18 -3.13
N VAL A 49 -1.61 0.92 -4.35
CA VAL A 49 -2.14 1.54 -5.58
C VAL A 49 -3.65 1.30 -5.72
N SER A 50 -4.15 0.16 -5.25
CA SER A 50 -5.57 -0.20 -5.23
C SER A 50 -6.44 0.77 -4.44
N GLN A 51 -5.89 1.48 -3.46
CA GLN A 51 -6.58 2.45 -2.61
C GLN A 51 -6.42 3.89 -3.11
N VAL A 52 -5.68 4.11 -4.20
CA VAL A 52 -5.47 5.44 -4.80
C VAL A 52 -6.34 5.59 -6.04
N ARG A 53 -7.30 6.52 -6.00
CA ARG A 53 -8.15 6.84 -7.17
C ARG A 53 -7.43 7.72 -8.18
N GLU A 54 -6.79 8.78 -7.70
CA GLU A 54 -6.15 9.79 -8.52
C GLU A 54 -5.18 10.66 -7.72
N ILE A 55 -4.19 11.24 -8.40
CA ILE A 55 -3.22 12.17 -7.82
C ILE A 55 -3.37 13.50 -8.55
N LEU A 56 -3.74 14.54 -7.82
CA LEU A 56 -4.09 15.85 -8.36
C LEU A 56 -3.16 16.92 -7.81
N ARG A 57 -3.02 18.04 -8.53
CA ARG A 57 -2.45 19.26 -7.96
C ARG A 57 -3.45 19.88 -6.98
N ILE A 58 -2.96 20.53 -5.94
CA ILE A 58 -3.80 21.33 -5.05
C ILE A 58 -4.43 22.45 -5.89
N ASN A 59 -5.75 22.50 -5.91
CA ASN A 59 -6.52 23.47 -6.67
C ASN A 59 -7.52 24.18 -5.75
N GLN A 60 -8.72 24.48 -6.22
CA GLN A 60 -9.73 25.19 -5.44
C GLN A 60 -10.13 24.39 -4.19
N VAL A 61 -9.85 24.96 -3.02
CA VAL A 61 -10.27 24.47 -1.71
C VAL A 61 -11.32 25.42 -1.14
N PHE A 62 -12.42 24.85 -0.67
CA PHE A 62 -13.46 25.57 0.06
C PHE A 62 -13.32 25.26 1.55
N PRO A 63 -13.07 26.27 2.40
CA PRO A 63 -12.89 26.04 3.82
C PRO A 63 -14.18 25.54 4.48
N VAL A 64 -14.04 24.62 5.43
CA VAL A 64 -15.15 24.11 6.24
C VAL A 64 -15.12 24.78 7.62
N PRO A 65 -16.17 25.49 8.04
CA PRO A 65 -16.24 26.08 9.37
C PRO A 65 -16.18 25.01 10.47
N VAL A 66 -15.46 25.29 11.57
CA VAL A 66 -15.40 24.44 12.78
C VAL A 66 -14.83 23.03 12.51
N ALA A 67 -14.12 22.84 11.39
CA ALA A 67 -13.46 21.58 11.11
C ALA A 67 -12.23 21.38 12.00
N PRO A 68 -11.82 20.12 12.26
CA PRO A 68 -10.54 19.82 12.86
C PRO A 68 -9.37 20.48 12.12
N ASP A 69 -8.27 20.76 12.83
CA ASP A 69 -7.13 21.47 12.27
C ASP A 69 -6.43 20.76 11.11
N TYR A 70 -6.51 19.43 11.05
CA TYR A 70 -6.03 18.62 9.95
C TYR A 70 -6.93 18.68 8.71
N VAL A 71 -8.13 19.23 8.79
CA VAL A 71 -9.01 19.41 7.63
C VAL A 71 -8.72 20.75 6.98
N VAL A 72 -8.20 20.71 5.75
CA VAL A 72 -7.95 21.91 4.94
C VAL A 72 -9.28 22.49 4.42
N GLY A 73 -10.25 21.62 4.13
CA GLY A 73 -11.56 21.99 3.61
C GLY A 73 -12.15 20.89 2.75
N ILE A 74 -12.93 21.28 1.74
CA ILE A 74 -13.52 20.39 0.74
C ILE A 74 -13.19 20.88 -0.68
N THR A 75 -13.22 19.97 -1.65
CA THR A 75 -13.12 20.29 -3.08
C THR A 75 -14.10 19.44 -3.89
N ASN A 76 -14.32 19.82 -5.15
CA ASN A 76 -15.12 19.05 -6.07
C ASN A 76 -14.21 18.24 -7.01
N ILE A 77 -14.35 16.92 -6.97
CA ILE A 77 -13.64 16.00 -7.85
C ILE A 77 -14.69 15.28 -8.69
N ARG A 78 -14.77 15.64 -9.98
CA ARG A 78 -15.68 15.04 -10.97
C ARG A 78 -17.15 15.02 -10.53
N GLY A 79 -17.61 16.06 -9.82
CA GLY A 79 -18.98 16.17 -9.32
C GLY A 79 -19.17 15.71 -7.88
N SER A 80 -18.21 14.97 -7.30
CA SER A 80 -18.26 14.54 -5.91
C SER A 80 -17.57 15.54 -4.99
N VAL A 81 -18.20 15.85 -3.85
CA VAL A 81 -17.58 16.65 -2.79
C VAL A 81 -16.66 15.74 -2.00
N VAL A 82 -15.39 16.12 -1.87
CA VAL A 82 -14.34 15.33 -1.21
C VAL A 82 -13.66 16.18 -0.15
N THR A 83 -13.51 15.63 1.06
CA THR A 83 -12.76 16.24 2.16
C THR A 83 -11.28 16.25 1.87
N ILE A 84 -10.61 17.36 2.19
CA ILE A 84 -9.17 17.52 2.02
C ILE A 84 -8.51 17.49 3.41
N ILE A 85 -7.66 16.50 3.63
CA ILE A 85 -6.89 16.29 4.86
C ILE A 85 -5.44 16.72 4.62
N ASP A 86 -4.87 17.52 5.52
CA ASP A 86 -3.45 17.79 5.55
C ASP A 86 -2.72 16.61 6.18
N GLY A 87 -1.91 15.88 5.40
CA GLY A 87 -1.23 14.68 5.86
C GLY A 87 -0.25 14.95 7.01
N ARG A 88 0.45 16.08 6.98
CA ARG A 88 1.38 16.47 8.06
C ARG A 88 0.62 16.71 9.35
N ARG A 89 -0.47 17.50 9.31
CA ARG A 89 -1.29 17.77 10.51
C ARG A 89 -1.96 16.51 11.04
N ARG A 90 -2.45 15.63 10.16
CA ARG A 90 -3.07 14.35 10.55
C ARG A 90 -2.09 13.43 11.29
N PHE A 91 -0.81 13.47 10.92
CA PHE A 91 0.28 12.79 11.63
C PHE A 91 0.93 13.61 12.75
N ASN A 92 0.41 14.80 13.05
CA ASN A 92 0.98 15.73 14.04
C ASN A 92 2.47 16.04 13.77
N LEU A 93 2.83 16.18 12.48
CA LEU A 93 4.16 16.57 12.00
C LEU A 93 4.28 18.10 11.93
N ALA A 94 5.52 18.57 11.78
CA ALA A 94 5.79 20.00 11.65
C ALA A 94 5.06 20.58 10.42
N PRO A 95 4.26 21.64 10.59
CA PRO A 95 3.56 22.27 9.48
C PRO A 95 4.55 22.96 8.53
N ALA A 96 4.22 22.99 7.25
CA ALA A 96 4.94 23.76 6.23
C ALA A 96 3.96 24.33 5.20
N GLU A 97 4.43 25.32 4.45
CA GLU A 97 3.70 25.81 3.28
C GLU A 97 3.77 24.79 2.15
N TYR A 98 2.67 24.65 1.42
CA TYR A 98 2.63 23.77 0.25
C TYR A 98 3.50 24.33 -0.87
N THR A 99 4.36 23.48 -1.42
CA THR A 99 5.22 23.81 -2.56
C THR A 99 4.56 23.39 -3.89
N ASP A 100 5.17 23.74 -5.02
CA ASP A 100 4.73 23.26 -6.34
C ASP A 100 4.79 21.73 -6.50
N LEU A 101 5.52 21.03 -5.63
CA LEU A 101 5.61 19.57 -5.59
C LEU A 101 4.42 18.95 -4.87
N ALA A 102 3.71 19.71 -4.03
CA ALA A 102 2.62 19.20 -3.22
C ALA A 102 1.48 18.65 -4.09
N ARG A 103 0.90 17.54 -3.66
CA ARG A 103 -0.18 16.85 -4.37
C ARG A 103 -1.31 16.50 -3.42
N MET A 104 -2.50 16.38 -3.96
CA MET A 104 -3.63 15.71 -3.33
C MET A 104 -3.66 14.27 -3.82
N VAL A 105 -3.39 13.32 -2.93
CA VAL A 105 -3.57 11.88 -3.18
C VAL A 105 -5.00 11.53 -2.78
N VAL A 106 -5.84 11.22 -3.76
CA VAL A 106 -7.24 10.86 -3.51
C VAL A 106 -7.29 9.37 -3.15
N LEU A 107 -7.63 9.12 -1.89
CA LEU A 107 -7.69 7.79 -1.29
C LEU A 107 -9.14 7.33 -1.15
N GLU A 108 -9.33 6.02 -1.25
CA GLU A 108 -10.63 5.38 -1.07
C GLU A 108 -10.50 4.11 -0.22
N ALA A 109 -11.36 4.00 0.79
CA ALA A 109 -11.51 2.81 1.61
C ALA A 109 -12.94 2.71 2.16
N ASN A 110 -13.54 1.51 2.13
CA ASN A 110 -14.91 1.26 2.61
C ASN A 110 -15.97 2.24 2.07
N ASP A 111 -15.92 2.56 0.78
CA ASP A 111 -16.77 3.56 0.09
C ASP A 111 -16.59 5.02 0.57
N GLU A 112 -15.68 5.29 1.51
CA GLU A 112 -15.26 6.63 1.90
C GLU A 112 -14.12 7.14 1.02
N ILE A 113 -14.18 8.42 0.66
CA ILE A 113 -13.20 9.06 -0.22
C ILE A 113 -12.70 10.35 0.42
N ALA A 114 -11.38 10.49 0.51
CA ALA A 114 -10.74 11.73 0.96
C ALA A 114 -9.52 12.05 0.10
N ALA A 115 -9.19 13.34 -0.01
CA ALA A 115 -7.97 13.82 -0.62
C ALA A 115 -6.95 14.15 0.46
N VAL A 116 -5.78 13.52 0.42
CA VAL A 116 -4.69 13.78 1.37
C VAL A 116 -3.65 14.67 0.72
N VAL A 117 -3.39 15.83 1.30
CA VAL A 117 -2.28 16.70 0.89
C VAL A 117 -0.97 16.12 1.39
N VAL A 118 -0.05 15.90 0.46
CA VAL A 118 1.32 15.38 0.69
C VAL A 118 2.34 16.34 0.10
N ASP A 119 3.59 16.31 0.58
CA ASP A 119 4.63 17.25 0.14
C ASP A 119 5.12 16.96 -1.28
N SER A 120 5.27 15.68 -1.59
CA SER A 120 5.64 15.19 -2.91
C SER A 120 5.22 13.74 -3.06
N VAL A 121 4.86 13.33 -4.27
CA VAL A 121 4.74 11.92 -4.64
C VAL A 121 6.08 11.50 -5.24
N SER A 122 6.65 10.40 -4.75
CA SER A 122 8.02 10.00 -5.04
C SER A 122 8.04 8.95 -6.15
N ASP A 123 7.63 7.70 -5.85
CA ASP A 123 7.73 6.57 -6.78
C ASP A 123 6.55 5.59 -6.64
N VAL A 124 6.39 4.73 -7.65
CA VAL A 124 5.56 3.52 -7.56
C VAL A 124 6.48 2.32 -7.48
N ILE A 125 6.39 1.55 -6.39
CA ILE A 125 7.26 0.40 -6.13
C ILE A 125 6.45 -0.88 -6.00
N ASP A 126 7.05 -2.00 -6.40
CA ASP A 126 6.51 -3.34 -6.16
C ASP A 126 7.35 -3.99 -5.06
N VAL A 127 6.72 -4.41 -3.97
CA VAL A 127 7.41 -5.08 -2.85
C VAL A 127 6.77 -6.44 -2.58
N PRO A 128 7.55 -7.49 -2.29
CA PRO A 128 7.00 -8.76 -1.85
C PRO A 128 6.22 -8.58 -0.56
N ARG A 129 5.03 -9.20 -0.46
CA ARG A 129 4.19 -9.09 0.74
C ARG A 129 4.90 -9.59 2.00
N SER A 130 5.86 -10.50 1.87
CA SER A 130 6.70 -11.00 2.96
C SER A 130 7.63 -9.96 3.56
N GLN A 131 7.96 -8.88 2.83
CA GLN A 131 8.80 -7.79 3.32
C GLN A 131 8.02 -6.76 4.15
N VAL A 132 6.69 -6.87 4.20
CA VAL A 132 5.87 -5.98 5.02
C VAL A 132 5.89 -6.45 6.47
N GLU A 133 6.46 -5.62 7.34
CA GLU A 133 6.44 -5.84 8.77
C GLU A 133 5.21 -5.15 9.37
N SER A 134 4.21 -5.93 9.81
CA SER A 134 2.93 -5.41 10.33
C SER A 134 3.01 -4.72 11.70
N ASN A 135 4.19 -4.67 12.31
CA ASN A 135 4.42 -4.03 13.61
C ASN A 135 5.86 -3.52 13.66
N PRO A 136 6.15 -2.36 13.03
CA PRO A 136 7.44 -1.71 13.26
C PRO A 136 7.63 -1.54 14.76
N LYS A 137 8.82 -1.79 15.29
CA LYS A 137 9.19 -1.27 16.61
C LYS A 137 9.77 0.13 16.42
N MET A 138 8.92 1.07 16.02
CA MET A 138 9.27 2.48 15.84
C MET A 138 8.88 3.27 17.10
N ASN A 139 9.91 3.57 17.90
CA ASN A 139 9.89 4.47 19.05
C ASN A 139 8.69 5.46 19.07
N ALA A 140 7.81 5.31 20.07
CA ALA A 140 6.67 6.18 20.41
C ALA A 140 5.55 6.41 19.35
N ARG A 141 5.68 5.91 18.12
CA ARG A 141 4.66 6.03 17.05
C ARG A 141 3.91 4.74 16.73
N ASP A 142 4.30 3.64 17.37
CA ASP A 142 3.76 2.28 17.17
C ASP A 142 2.26 2.12 17.44
N ASP A 143 1.64 3.03 18.18
CA ASP A 143 0.20 2.98 18.49
C ASP A 143 -0.65 3.89 17.59
N SER A 144 -0.08 4.50 16.55
CA SER A 144 -0.89 5.28 15.62
C SER A 144 -1.88 4.37 14.89
N PRO A 145 -3.21 4.61 14.98
CA PRO A 145 -4.19 3.78 14.29
C PRO A 145 -3.98 3.79 12.76
N TYR A 146 -3.33 4.84 12.25
CA TYR A 146 -3.10 5.11 10.83
C TYR A 146 -1.97 4.32 10.17
N ILE A 147 -1.22 3.51 10.92
CA ILE A 147 -0.10 2.73 10.38
C ILE A 147 -0.53 1.26 10.26
N SER A 148 -0.25 0.65 9.11
CA SER A 148 -0.53 -0.77 8.82
C SER A 148 0.74 -1.64 8.85
N GLY A 149 1.92 -1.02 8.70
CA GLY A 149 3.21 -1.69 8.76
C GLY A 149 4.34 -0.83 8.21
N VAL A 150 5.48 -1.46 7.96
CA VAL A 150 6.62 -0.83 7.28
C VAL A 150 7.21 -1.76 6.23
N VAL A 151 7.89 -1.16 5.25
CA VAL A 151 8.78 -1.85 4.32
C VAL A 151 10.06 -1.04 4.17
N THR A 152 11.18 -1.69 3.87
CA THR A 152 12.46 -1.00 3.60
C THR A 152 12.87 -1.27 2.17
N ASP A 153 13.18 -0.21 1.42
CA ASP A 153 13.77 -0.29 0.09
C ASP A 153 15.22 0.20 0.10
N ASP A 154 15.80 0.40 -1.10
CA ASP A 154 17.15 0.92 -1.28
C ASP A 154 17.33 2.37 -0.80
N LYS A 155 16.24 3.12 -0.69
CA LYS A 155 16.19 4.52 -0.26
C LYS A 155 15.79 4.66 1.21
N GLY A 156 15.45 3.59 1.90
CA GLY A 156 15.22 3.54 3.34
C GLY A 156 13.83 3.05 3.74
N LEU A 157 13.38 3.51 4.91
CA LEU A 157 12.13 3.08 5.52
C LEU A 157 10.91 3.74 4.86
N ILE A 158 9.87 2.95 4.62
CA ILE A 158 8.56 3.38 4.11
C ILE A 158 7.50 2.97 5.13
N ILE A 159 6.76 3.95 5.63
CA ILE A 159 5.65 3.75 6.58
C ILE A 159 4.36 3.49 5.79
N LEU A 160 3.76 2.31 5.97
CA LEU A 160 2.53 1.96 5.26
C LEU A 160 1.31 2.53 5.98
N LEU A 161 0.46 3.22 5.22
CA LEU A 161 -0.80 3.76 5.73
C LEU A 161 -1.86 2.68 5.89
N LYS A 162 -2.64 2.79 6.96
CA LYS A 162 -3.96 2.19 7.11
C LYS A 162 -4.99 3.23 6.70
N VAL A 163 -5.32 3.23 5.40
CA VAL A 163 -6.20 4.24 4.77
C VAL A 163 -7.53 4.32 5.47
N GLU A 164 -8.13 3.17 5.80
CA GLU A 164 -9.43 3.03 6.47
C GLU A 164 -9.50 3.92 7.71
N THR A 165 -8.47 3.90 8.55
CA THR A 165 -8.46 4.72 9.78
C THR A 165 -7.96 6.14 9.55
N PHE A 166 -7.15 6.35 8.50
CA PHE A 166 -6.52 7.63 8.25
C PHE A 166 -7.50 8.67 7.69
N ILE A 167 -8.38 8.22 6.79
CA ILE A 167 -9.33 9.10 6.08
C ILE A 167 -10.68 9.23 6.79
N THR A 168 -11.02 8.29 7.68
CA THR A 168 -12.25 8.37 8.47
C THR A 168 -12.07 9.36 9.62
N ASP A 169 -13.08 10.20 9.78
CA ASP A 169 -13.26 11.04 10.95
C ASP A 169 -14.05 10.24 12.00
N ASP A 170 -13.37 9.74 13.03
CA ASP A 170 -14.09 9.24 14.23
C ASP A 170 -14.82 10.40 14.96
N ASP A 171 -14.56 11.66 14.59
CA ASP A 171 -15.12 12.87 15.23
C ASP A 171 -16.28 13.54 14.46
N THR A 172 -16.65 13.12 13.23
CA THR A 172 -17.75 13.76 12.47
C THR A 172 -19.09 13.02 12.50
N ALA A 173 -19.22 11.94 13.29
CA ALA A 173 -20.50 11.25 13.51
C ALA A 173 -21.57 12.06 14.31
N GLY A 174 -21.42 13.39 14.39
CA GLY A 174 -22.18 14.25 15.31
C GLY A 174 -22.85 15.48 14.70
N PHE A 175 -23.10 15.52 13.39
CA PHE A 175 -23.96 16.54 12.77
C PHE A 175 -25.14 15.94 12.01
#